data_AF-A0A2S6SDD5-F1
#
_entry.id   AF-A0A2S6SDD5-F1
#
_cell.length_a   1.000
_cell.length_b   1.000
_cell.length_c   1.000
_cell.angle_alpha   90.00
_cell.angle_beta   90.00
_cell.angle_gamma   90.00
#
_symmetry.space_group_name_H-M   'P 1'
#
loop_
_entity.id
_entity.type
_entity.pdbx_description
1 polymer ?
#
loop_
_entity_poly.entity_id
_entity_poly.type
_entity_poly.pdbx_seq_one_letter_code
_entity_poly.pdbx_strand_id
1 'polypeptide(L)'
;MGDHSLYKNLIFFLITLVSLNLAIGFYKGISKSYKKQSERVNYSILGQEGSKKYTSKETVDFINEANEMIGIFQKYNFSVDSFLSNQKSNFIIFSSLPKDFMSIEPIKERKNLFINTLLPIIFVENKKIIDDRKKILEWWRESDGDVYSRDFWPSWLFELSEKYDSEEANLGNLLMRVDVVPISLALAQAAIESGWGTSRYLREGNSIYGQYTFDKEKGIIPEKREKGKEFLVRKFNNLSDATRSYIKNLNTHRAYEKFRQERRTMRMNGEVLSGKTLATYLNNYSERRTAYVRDLKKLIESNNFMKFDYMEFNN
;
A
#
# COMPACT_ATOMS: atom_id res chain seq x y z
N MET A 1 13.02 -36.29 26.69
CA MET A 1 11.86 -36.27 25.78
C MET A 1 10.85 -35.30 26.37
N GLY A 2 10.90 -33.99 26.16
CA GLY A 2 11.19 -33.29 24.93
C GLY A 2 9.90 -33.17 24.13
N ASP A 3 8.95 -32.37 24.60
CA ASP A 3 7.81 -31.97 23.78
C ASP A 3 7.71 -30.44 23.74
N HIS A 4 8.24 -29.90 22.65
CA HIS A 4 8.21 -28.50 22.24
C HIS A 4 6.87 -28.25 21.54
N SER A 5 5.86 -27.73 22.25
CA SER A 5 4.62 -27.29 21.58
C SER A 5 3.93 -26.04 22.14
N LEU A 6 4.65 -25.19 22.88
CA LEU A 6 4.07 -23.97 23.50
C LEU A 6 4.55 -22.61 22.93
N TYR A 7 5.18 -22.57 21.76
CA TYR A 7 5.58 -21.32 21.11
C TYR A 7 5.04 -21.21 19.68
N LYS A 8 3.75 -20.90 19.49
CA LYS A 8 3.23 -20.55 18.16
C LYS A 8 2.21 -19.41 18.07
N ASN A 9 1.87 -18.71 19.16
CA ASN A 9 0.92 -17.58 19.09
C ASN A 9 1.22 -16.44 20.09
N LEU A 10 2.46 -15.98 20.16
CA LEU A 10 2.81 -14.79 20.94
C LEU A 10 3.57 -13.81 20.06
N ILE A 11 2.86 -12.81 19.52
CA ILE A 11 3.32 -11.44 19.17
C ILE A 11 2.07 -10.76 18.62
N PHE A 12 1.34 -10.03 19.45
CA PHE A 12 0.49 -8.90 19.06
C PHE A 12 0.10 -8.19 20.35
N PHE A 13 0.90 -7.22 20.76
CA PHE A 13 0.55 -6.37 21.88
C PHE A 13 1.20 -4.99 21.73
N LEU A 14 0.34 -3.99 21.96
CA LEU A 14 0.45 -2.60 22.42
C LEU A 14 0.99 -1.37 21.61
N ILE A 15 0.41 -0.23 22.04
CA ILE A 15 -0.25 0.91 21.37
C ILE A 15 0.64 2.17 21.41
N THR A 16 0.41 3.19 20.56
CA THR A 16 0.38 4.60 21.07
C THR A 16 -0.49 5.55 20.24
N LEU A 17 -1.25 6.37 20.98
CA LEU A 17 -2.04 7.54 20.60
C LEU A 17 -1.36 8.45 19.55
N VAL A 18 -2.07 8.69 18.44
CA VAL A 18 -1.93 9.92 17.66
C VAL A 18 -2.92 10.93 18.24
N SER A 19 -2.49 11.70 19.23
CA SER A 19 -3.16 12.94 19.61
C SER A 19 -2.17 13.91 20.26
N LEU A 20 -1.98 15.04 19.57
CA LEU A 20 -1.26 16.26 19.94
C LEU A 20 0.25 16.13 20.26
N ASN A 21 1.08 16.77 19.43
CA ASN A 21 2.28 17.43 19.92
C ASN A 21 2.38 18.82 19.29
N LEU A 22 2.19 19.83 20.15
CA LEU A 22 2.66 21.20 19.97
C LEU A 22 4.19 21.19 19.89
N ALA A 23 4.74 22.10 19.10
CA ALA A 23 6.16 22.36 18.97
C ALA A 23 6.80 22.80 20.31
N ILE A 24 8.10 22.49 20.50
CA ILE A 24 9.21 23.37 20.93
C ILE A 24 10.50 22.52 21.13
N GLY A 25 11.56 22.86 20.37
CA GLY A 25 12.94 23.11 20.86
C GLY A 25 13.95 21.99 21.19
N PHE A 26 15.03 21.91 20.35
CA PHE A 26 16.47 21.69 20.64
C PHE A 26 16.95 20.45 21.47
N TYR A 27 18.09 19.75 21.25
CA TYR A 27 19.43 20.08 20.71
C TYR A 27 20.24 18.79 20.33
N LYS A 28 21.14 18.93 19.32
CA LYS A 28 22.48 18.30 19.07
C LYS A 28 22.77 16.81 19.37
N GLY A 29 23.10 16.09 18.30
CA GLY A 29 24.46 15.55 18.07
C GLY A 29 24.77 14.11 18.48
N ILE A 30 24.89 13.20 17.51
CA ILE A 30 26.06 12.33 17.24
C ILE A 30 25.87 11.74 15.85
N SER A 31 26.83 12.01 14.97
CA SER A 31 26.88 11.51 13.60
C SER A 31 27.39 10.07 13.56
N LYS A 32 26.64 9.20 12.89
CA LYS A 32 27.18 7.99 12.26
C LYS A 32 26.65 7.95 10.84
N SER A 33 27.58 7.87 9.88
CA SER A 33 27.34 7.95 8.45
C SER A 33 26.46 6.79 7.96
N TYR A 34 25.16 7.03 7.90
CA TYR A 34 24.28 6.32 6.99
C TYR A 34 24.26 7.10 5.68
N LYS A 35 24.43 6.42 4.54
CA LYS A 35 24.18 7.02 3.22
C LYS A 35 22.77 7.63 3.25
N LYS A 36 22.71 8.96 3.38
CA LYS A 36 21.49 9.75 3.34
C LYS A 36 20.85 9.43 1.99
N GLN A 37 19.71 8.74 2.01
CA GLN A 37 18.89 8.58 0.83
C GLN A 37 18.73 9.98 0.23
N SER A 38 19.14 10.13 -1.04
CA SER A 38 19.29 11.44 -1.66
C SER A 38 18.06 12.29 -1.37
N GLU A 39 18.26 13.54 -0.96
CA GLU A 39 17.18 14.50 -0.61
C GLU A 39 16.19 14.79 -1.76
N ARG A 40 16.37 14.11 -2.89
CA ARG A 40 15.68 14.27 -4.15
C ARG A 40 14.58 13.23 -4.28
N VAL A 41 13.39 13.69 -4.64
CA VAL A 41 12.25 12.86 -5.01
C VAL A 41 12.30 12.61 -6.51
N ASN A 42 12.55 11.37 -6.90
CA ASN A 42 12.45 10.91 -8.28
C ASN A 42 10.97 10.79 -8.65
N TYR A 43 10.63 11.03 -9.91
CA TYR A 43 9.32 10.68 -10.45
C TYR A 43 9.42 10.02 -11.82
N SER A 44 8.40 9.23 -12.16
CA SER A 44 8.24 8.63 -13.49
C SER A 44 6.85 8.87 -14.01
N ILE A 45 6.72 9.07 -15.31
CA ILE A 45 5.44 9.26 -15.98
C ILE A 45 5.08 7.97 -16.70
N LEU A 46 3.90 7.43 -16.41
CA LEU A 46 3.33 6.31 -17.11
C LEU A 46 2.19 6.85 -17.97
N GLY A 47 2.43 6.94 -19.28
CA GLY A 47 1.39 7.24 -20.27
C GLY A 47 0.65 5.98 -20.71
N GLN A 48 -0.58 6.13 -21.20
CA GLN A 48 -1.20 5.11 -22.04
C GLN A 48 -0.82 5.36 -23.51
N GLU A 49 0.30 4.80 -23.97
CA GLU A 49 0.46 4.47 -25.39
C GLU A 49 0.10 3.00 -25.57
N GLY A 50 -0.77 2.73 -26.56
CA GLY A 50 -1.55 1.50 -26.67
C GLY A 50 -0.77 0.20 -26.48
N SER A 51 -1.40 -0.72 -25.73
CA SER A 51 -1.25 -2.17 -25.85
C SER A 51 0.17 -2.70 -26.08
N LYS A 52 1.17 -2.18 -25.36
CA LYS A 52 2.41 -2.90 -25.06
C LYS A 52 2.76 -2.61 -23.60
N LYS A 53 3.21 -3.66 -22.89
CA LYS A 53 3.71 -3.64 -21.49
C LYS A 53 4.21 -2.26 -21.11
N TYR A 54 3.73 -1.72 -19.98
CA TYR A 54 4.23 -0.53 -19.29
C TYR A 54 5.75 -0.35 -19.43
N THR A 55 6.20 0.18 -20.55
CA THR A 55 7.57 0.60 -20.77
C THR A 55 7.59 2.01 -20.26
N SER A 56 8.14 2.16 -19.05
CA SER A 56 8.44 3.45 -18.46
C SER A 56 9.22 4.27 -19.47
N LYS A 57 8.65 5.38 -19.95
CA LYS A 57 9.45 6.44 -20.54
C LYS A 57 10.15 7.10 -19.34
N GLU A 58 11.25 6.51 -18.88
CA GLU A 58 12.00 6.96 -17.70
C GLU A 58 12.68 8.29 -18.01
N THR A 59 11.92 9.38 -17.94
CA THR A 59 12.50 10.68 -17.63
C THR A 59 12.72 10.70 -16.11
N VAL A 60 13.92 10.32 -15.67
CA VAL A 60 14.32 10.44 -14.26
C VAL A 60 14.63 11.90 -13.97
N ASP A 61 13.59 12.68 -13.75
CA ASP A 61 13.69 14.03 -13.23
C ASP A 61 13.57 13.96 -11.69
N PHE A 62 14.24 14.90 -11.02
CA PHE A 62 14.30 15.00 -9.58
C PHE A 62 13.64 16.30 -9.12
N ILE A 63 12.88 16.25 -8.02
CA ILE A 63 12.33 17.43 -7.34
C ILE A 63 12.70 17.42 -5.85
N ASN A 64 12.62 18.56 -5.18
CA ASN A 64 12.90 18.72 -3.76
C ASN A 64 11.70 19.29 -2.98
N GLU A 65 10.95 20.20 -3.60
CA GLU A 65 9.90 20.99 -2.94
C GLU A 65 8.48 20.67 -3.46
N ALA A 66 7.47 20.99 -2.66
CA ALA A 66 6.07 20.69 -2.97
C ALA A 66 5.56 21.45 -4.19
N ASN A 67 6.01 22.69 -4.39
CA ASN A 67 5.63 23.49 -5.56
C ASN A 67 6.13 22.87 -6.87
N GLU A 68 7.29 22.21 -6.86
CA GLU A 68 7.79 21.48 -8.02
C GLU A 68 6.91 20.24 -8.28
N MET A 69 6.54 19.49 -7.23
CA MET A 69 5.62 18.36 -7.34
C MET A 69 4.27 18.77 -7.94
N ILE A 70 3.71 19.88 -7.45
CA ILE A 70 2.46 20.47 -7.95
C ILE A 70 2.63 20.91 -9.41
N GLY A 71 3.75 21.56 -9.75
CA GLY A 71 4.08 21.95 -11.11
C GLY A 71 4.17 20.76 -12.08
N ILE A 72 4.69 19.62 -11.63
CA ILE A 72 4.69 18.38 -12.41
C ILE A 72 3.27 17.86 -12.65
N PHE A 73 2.42 17.82 -11.61
CA PHE A 73 1.01 17.45 -11.80
C PHE A 73 0.30 18.37 -12.80
N GLN A 74 0.51 19.69 -12.71
CA GLN A 74 -0.04 20.67 -13.64
C GLN A 74 0.49 20.46 -15.07
N LYS A 75 1.81 20.30 -15.23
CA LYS A 75 2.47 20.08 -16.53
C LYS A 75 1.91 18.87 -17.28
N TYR A 76 1.61 17.79 -16.57
CA TYR A 76 1.06 16.57 -17.16
C TYR A 76 -0.46 16.44 -17.01
N ASN A 77 -1.13 17.54 -16.62
CA ASN A 77 -2.58 17.67 -16.51
C ASN A 77 -3.23 16.58 -15.63
N PHE A 78 -2.57 16.21 -14.53
CA PHE A 78 -3.06 15.23 -13.58
C PHE A 78 -3.82 15.88 -12.42
N SER A 79 -5.00 15.34 -12.15
CA SER A 79 -5.84 15.61 -10.99
C SER A 79 -6.69 14.38 -10.64
N VAL A 80 -7.25 14.34 -9.42
CA VAL A 80 -8.25 13.33 -9.03
C VAL A 80 -9.39 13.23 -10.05
N ASP A 81 -9.89 14.36 -10.54
CA ASP A 81 -11.01 14.37 -11.47
C ASP A 81 -10.59 13.81 -12.82
N SER A 82 -9.43 14.22 -13.35
CA SER A 82 -8.87 13.65 -14.58
C SER A 82 -8.58 12.14 -14.46
N PHE A 83 -8.29 11.67 -13.25
CA PHE A 83 -8.05 10.25 -12.96
C PHE A 83 -9.36 9.46 -12.98
N LEU A 84 -10.44 10.03 -12.44
CA LEU A 84 -11.78 9.42 -12.42
C LEU A 84 -12.48 9.50 -13.79
N SER A 85 -12.24 10.55 -14.58
CA SER A 85 -13.04 10.91 -15.75
C SER A 85 -12.60 10.29 -17.09
N ASN A 86 -11.79 9.22 -17.10
CA ASN A 86 -11.39 8.42 -18.29
C ASN A 86 -9.97 8.65 -18.89
N GLN A 87 -9.47 7.60 -19.54
CA GLN A 87 -8.20 6.85 -19.39
C GLN A 87 -6.90 7.39 -20.04
N LYS A 88 -6.78 8.66 -20.43
CA LYS A 88 -5.51 9.18 -21.03
C LYS A 88 -4.60 9.92 -20.05
N SER A 89 -4.95 9.90 -18.78
CA SER A 89 -4.25 10.62 -17.72
C SER A 89 -2.86 10.02 -17.53
N ASN A 90 -1.84 10.85 -17.59
CA ASN A 90 -0.48 10.46 -17.24
C ASN A 90 -0.43 10.11 -15.76
N PHE A 91 -0.11 8.86 -15.41
CA PHE A 91 0.13 8.52 -14.02
C PHE A 91 1.52 8.97 -13.64
N ILE A 92 1.59 9.87 -12.67
CA ILE A 92 2.86 10.38 -12.15
C ILE A 92 3.16 9.64 -10.85
N ILE A 93 4.24 8.86 -10.87
CA ILE A 93 4.66 8.03 -9.75
C ILE A 93 5.85 8.70 -9.10
N PHE A 94 5.61 9.33 -7.95
CA PHE A 94 6.67 9.91 -7.12
C PHE A 94 7.24 8.87 -6.17
N SER A 95 8.56 8.89 -6.00
CA SER A 95 9.26 7.97 -5.10
C SER A 95 9.00 8.26 -3.62
N SER A 96 8.76 9.52 -3.23
CA SER A 96 8.57 9.98 -1.84
C SER A 96 7.69 11.24 -1.81
N LEU A 97 7.26 11.69 -0.63
CA LEU A 97 6.68 13.03 -0.45
C LEU A 97 7.79 14.11 -0.47
N PRO A 98 7.49 15.37 -0.85
CA PRO A 98 8.48 16.44 -0.87
C PRO A 98 8.91 16.84 0.56
N LYS A 99 10.08 17.44 0.70
CA LYS A 99 10.70 17.70 2.01
C LYS A 99 9.91 18.71 2.84
N ASP A 100 9.38 19.73 2.19
CA ASP A 100 8.53 20.79 2.72
C ASP A 100 7.05 20.40 2.81
N PHE A 101 6.68 19.11 2.62
CA PHE A 101 5.28 18.67 2.62
C PHE A 101 4.49 19.14 3.86
N MET A 102 5.14 19.20 5.02
CA MET A 102 4.55 19.67 6.27
C MET A 102 4.19 21.17 6.27
N SER A 103 4.93 21.96 5.49
CA SER A 103 4.79 23.41 5.39
C SER A 103 3.69 23.83 4.43
N ILE A 104 3.08 22.90 3.70
CA ILE A 104 1.98 23.18 2.77
C ILE A 104 0.76 23.62 3.58
N GLU A 105 0.33 24.85 3.32
CA GLU A 105 -0.92 25.42 3.81
C GLU A 105 -1.75 25.98 2.65
N PRO A 106 -3.09 25.91 2.73
CA PRO A 106 -3.87 25.37 3.84
C PRO A 106 -3.81 23.83 3.93
N ILE A 107 -4.12 23.26 5.10
CA ILE A 107 -4.21 21.80 5.35
C ILE A 107 -4.94 21.03 4.23
N LYS A 108 -5.97 21.65 3.63
CA LYS A 108 -6.71 21.07 2.50
C LYS A 108 -5.80 20.76 1.30
N GLU A 109 -4.91 21.68 0.93
CA GLU A 109 -3.97 21.47 -0.19
C GLU A 109 -2.94 20.40 0.13
N ARG A 110 -2.47 20.34 1.38
CA ARG A 110 -1.60 19.25 1.83
C ARG A 110 -2.26 17.88 1.67
N LYS A 111 -3.54 17.75 2.04
CA LYS A 111 -4.32 16.51 1.84
C LYS A 111 -4.56 16.21 0.36
N ASN A 112 -4.82 17.23 -0.46
CA ASN A 112 -4.98 17.06 -1.90
C ASN A 112 -3.70 16.51 -2.53
N LEU A 113 -2.54 17.09 -2.18
CA LEU A 113 -1.26 16.61 -2.68
C LEU A 113 -0.99 15.17 -2.23
N PHE A 114 -1.28 14.84 -0.96
CA PHE A 114 -1.18 13.46 -0.44
C PHE A 114 -1.99 12.47 -1.29
N ILE A 115 -3.26 12.80 -1.58
CA ILE A 115 -4.16 11.96 -2.38
C ILE A 115 -3.64 11.85 -3.82
N ASN A 116 -3.27 12.97 -4.45
CA ASN A 116 -2.74 13.01 -5.82
C ASN A 116 -1.47 12.17 -5.98
N THR A 117 -0.59 12.18 -4.98
CA THR A 117 0.64 11.37 -5.00
C THR A 117 0.35 9.88 -4.84
N LEU A 118 -0.57 9.50 -3.95
CA LEU A 118 -0.75 8.10 -3.59
C LEU A 118 -1.74 7.35 -4.49
N LEU A 119 -2.77 8.03 -4.98
CA LEU A 119 -3.80 7.46 -5.86
C LEU A 119 -3.23 6.71 -7.08
N PRO A 120 -2.33 7.28 -7.91
CA PRO A 120 -1.77 6.58 -9.06
C PRO A 120 -0.89 5.39 -8.64
N ILE A 121 -0.22 5.47 -7.50
CA ILE A 121 0.61 4.37 -6.97
C ILE A 121 -0.27 3.17 -6.61
N ILE A 122 -1.35 3.39 -5.85
CA ILE A 122 -2.29 2.33 -5.47
C ILE A 122 -2.91 1.72 -6.73
N PHE A 123 -3.32 2.54 -7.69
CA PHE A 123 -3.90 2.06 -8.94
C PHE A 123 -2.94 1.17 -9.72
N VAL A 124 -1.69 1.61 -9.92
CA VAL A 124 -0.68 0.83 -10.65
C VAL A 124 -0.34 -0.48 -9.95
N GLU A 125 -0.20 -0.49 -8.63
CA GLU A 125 0.08 -1.74 -7.89
C GLU A 125 -1.12 -2.69 -7.92
N ASN A 126 -2.36 -2.20 -7.84
CA ASN A 126 -3.56 -3.03 -8.05
C ASN A 126 -3.66 -3.56 -9.48
N LYS A 127 -3.31 -2.75 -10.50
CA LYS A 127 -3.32 -3.18 -11.89
C LYS A 127 -2.36 -4.36 -12.13
N LYS A 128 -1.16 -4.31 -11.54
CA LYS A 128 -0.23 -5.46 -11.58
C LYS A 128 -0.87 -6.75 -11.02
N ILE A 129 -1.67 -6.64 -9.96
CA ILE A 129 -2.37 -7.78 -9.36
C ILE A 129 -3.49 -8.29 -10.27
N ILE A 130 -4.22 -7.40 -10.93
CA ILE A 130 -5.24 -7.78 -11.91
C ILE A 130 -4.59 -8.49 -13.10
N ASP A 131 -3.45 -8.03 -13.59
CA ASP A 131 -2.73 -8.68 -14.68
C ASP A 131 -2.24 -10.08 -14.28
N ASP A 132 -1.71 -10.23 -13.07
CA ASP A 132 -1.37 -11.53 -12.49
C ASP A 132 -2.61 -12.44 -12.42
N ARG A 133 -3.74 -11.91 -11.94
CA ARG A 133 -4.99 -12.64 -11.81
C ARG A 133 -5.55 -13.10 -13.16
N LYS A 134 -5.47 -12.25 -14.19
CA LYS A 134 -5.89 -12.58 -15.56
C LYS A 134 -5.09 -13.77 -16.10
N LYS A 135 -3.77 -13.78 -15.93
CA LYS A 135 -2.92 -14.92 -16.34
C LYS A 135 -3.33 -16.22 -15.67
N ILE A 136 -3.64 -16.19 -14.37
CA ILE A 136 -4.12 -17.39 -13.65
C ILE A 136 -5.45 -17.89 -14.24
N LEU A 137 -6.39 -16.97 -14.51
CA LEU A 137 -7.70 -17.33 -15.06
C LEU A 137 -7.62 -17.82 -16.52
N GLU A 138 -6.73 -17.22 -17.32
CA GLU A 138 -6.44 -17.67 -18.68
C GLU A 138 -5.89 -19.10 -18.67
N TRP A 139 -4.90 -19.38 -17.81
CA TRP A 139 -4.37 -20.72 -17.64
C TRP A 139 -5.42 -21.71 -17.13
N TRP A 140 -6.23 -21.33 -16.14
CA TRP A 140 -7.33 -22.16 -15.63
C TRP A 140 -8.32 -22.57 -16.73
N ARG A 141 -8.58 -21.66 -17.68
CA ARG A 141 -9.46 -21.93 -18.83
C ARG A 141 -8.78 -22.85 -19.85
N GLU A 142 -7.48 -22.66 -20.10
CA GLU A 142 -6.69 -23.51 -21.01
C GLU A 142 -6.50 -24.92 -20.47
N SER A 143 -6.47 -25.08 -19.15
CA SER A 143 -6.38 -26.38 -18.47
C SER A 143 -7.72 -27.11 -18.32
N ASP A 144 -8.83 -26.58 -18.86
CA ASP A 144 -10.20 -27.08 -18.64
C ASP A 144 -10.55 -27.29 -17.15
N GLY A 145 -9.94 -26.50 -16.26
CA GLY A 145 -10.10 -26.65 -14.81
C GLY A 145 -9.44 -27.87 -14.18
N ASP A 146 -8.56 -28.58 -14.91
CA ASP A 146 -7.79 -29.69 -14.38
C ASP A 146 -6.94 -29.27 -13.17
N VAL A 147 -6.95 -30.12 -12.13
CA VAL A 147 -6.15 -29.93 -10.93
C VAL A 147 -4.80 -30.60 -11.13
N TYR A 148 -3.83 -29.84 -11.66
CA TYR A 148 -2.45 -30.28 -11.72
C TYR A 148 -1.76 -30.11 -10.36
N SER A 149 -0.90 -31.08 -9.99
CA SER A 149 0.04 -30.85 -8.88
C SER A 149 0.87 -29.60 -9.20
N ARG A 150 1.21 -28.86 -8.14
CA ARG A 150 2.00 -27.62 -8.22
C ARG A 150 3.33 -27.81 -8.94
N ASP A 151 3.92 -29.00 -8.88
CA ASP A 151 5.18 -29.34 -9.55
C ASP A 151 5.08 -29.38 -11.09
N PHE A 152 3.88 -29.50 -11.63
CA PHE A 152 3.62 -29.47 -13.08
C PHE A 152 3.15 -28.11 -13.58
N TRP A 153 3.06 -27.11 -12.70
CA TRP A 153 2.71 -25.75 -13.13
C TRP A 153 3.81 -25.16 -14.00
N PRO A 154 3.45 -24.32 -14.98
CA PRO A 154 4.44 -23.53 -15.69
C PRO A 154 5.17 -22.63 -14.68
N SER A 155 6.47 -22.38 -14.92
CA SER A 155 7.35 -21.68 -13.97
C SER A 155 6.79 -20.32 -13.53
N TRP A 156 6.13 -19.58 -14.42
CA TRP A 156 5.52 -18.29 -14.07
C TRP A 156 4.40 -18.41 -13.03
N LEU A 157 3.61 -19.50 -13.04
CA LEU A 157 2.52 -19.73 -12.10
C LEU A 157 3.07 -20.18 -10.74
N PHE A 158 4.12 -20.99 -10.76
CA PHE A 158 4.88 -21.33 -9.57
C PHE A 158 5.47 -20.07 -8.90
N GLU A 159 6.19 -19.24 -9.64
CA GLU A 159 6.73 -17.96 -9.15
C GLU A 159 5.63 -17.04 -8.62
N LEU A 160 4.47 -17.04 -9.28
CA LEU A 160 3.32 -16.25 -8.83
C LEU A 160 2.79 -16.76 -7.50
N SER A 161 2.68 -18.07 -7.33
CA SER A 161 2.25 -18.67 -6.06
C SER A 161 3.21 -18.33 -4.90
N GLU A 162 4.53 -18.36 -5.16
CA GLU A 162 5.55 -17.92 -4.20
C GLU A 162 5.43 -16.42 -3.89
N LYS A 163 5.20 -15.57 -4.90
CA LYS A 163 4.99 -14.13 -4.71
C LYS A 163 3.83 -13.83 -3.75
N TYR A 164 2.77 -14.64 -3.77
CA TYR A 164 1.59 -14.50 -2.90
C TYR A 164 1.58 -15.47 -1.71
N ASP A 165 2.74 -16.05 -1.35
CA ASP A 165 2.93 -16.95 -0.21
C ASP A 165 1.89 -18.09 -0.17
N SER A 166 1.60 -18.67 -1.34
CA SER A 166 0.62 -19.74 -1.53
C SER A 166 1.32 -21.05 -1.88
N GLU A 167 1.36 -21.97 -0.93
CA GLU A 167 2.08 -23.25 -1.10
C GLU A 167 1.20 -24.35 -1.70
N GLU A 168 -0.12 -24.13 -1.73
CA GLU A 168 -1.12 -25.11 -2.15
C GLU A 168 -1.29 -25.14 -3.67
N ALA A 169 -1.56 -26.33 -4.22
CA ALA A 169 -1.91 -26.53 -5.63
C ALA A 169 -3.34 -26.07 -5.97
N ASN A 170 -4.11 -25.56 -5.01
CA ASN A 170 -5.48 -25.10 -5.27
C ASN A 170 -5.48 -23.68 -5.84
N LEU A 171 -5.80 -23.54 -7.13
CA LEU A 171 -5.86 -22.23 -7.78
C LEU A 171 -6.97 -21.31 -7.26
N GLY A 172 -8.06 -21.85 -6.73
CA GLY A 172 -9.07 -21.06 -6.03
C GLY A 172 -8.48 -20.35 -4.82
N ASN A 173 -7.66 -21.04 -4.03
CA ASN A 173 -6.98 -20.48 -2.86
C ASN A 173 -5.90 -19.46 -3.27
N LEU A 174 -5.16 -19.72 -4.36
CA LEU A 174 -4.26 -18.71 -4.94
C LEU A 174 -5.04 -17.46 -5.37
N LEU A 175 -6.16 -17.62 -6.09
CA LEU A 175 -7.03 -16.52 -6.52
C LEU A 175 -7.64 -15.76 -5.33
N MET A 176 -7.82 -16.35 -4.14
CA MET A 176 -8.23 -15.56 -2.97
C MET A 176 -7.15 -14.54 -2.53
N ARG A 177 -5.88 -14.85 -2.80
CA ARG A 177 -4.73 -14.01 -2.47
C ARG A 177 -4.37 -13.04 -3.60
N VAL A 178 -4.51 -13.44 -4.87
CA VAL A 178 -4.22 -12.61 -6.05
C VAL A 178 -5.42 -11.72 -6.40
N ASP A 179 -5.69 -10.72 -5.58
CA ASP A 179 -6.79 -9.78 -5.83
C ASP A 179 -6.50 -8.39 -5.25
N VAL A 180 -7.21 -7.38 -5.75
CA VAL A 180 -6.96 -5.97 -5.44
C VAL A 180 -7.36 -5.61 -4.02
N VAL A 181 -6.72 -4.57 -3.48
CA VAL A 181 -7.20 -3.89 -2.28
C VAL A 181 -7.93 -2.62 -2.73
N PRO A 182 -9.18 -2.35 -2.28
CA PRO A 182 -9.92 -1.18 -2.74
C PRO A 182 -9.13 0.11 -2.53
N ILE A 183 -9.19 1.01 -3.51
CA ILE A 183 -8.42 2.25 -3.48
C ILE A 183 -8.88 3.11 -2.30
N SER A 184 -10.18 3.15 -2.00
CA SER A 184 -10.71 3.91 -0.88
C SER A 184 -10.11 3.46 0.46
N LEU A 185 -9.97 2.14 0.63
CA LEU A 185 -9.40 1.53 1.82
C LEU A 185 -7.90 1.85 1.94
N ALA A 186 -7.14 1.67 0.86
CA ALA A 186 -5.71 1.94 0.86
C ALA A 186 -5.40 3.43 1.13
N LEU A 187 -6.14 4.36 0.53
CA LEU A 187 -5.99 5.80 0.82
C LEU A 187 -6.30 6.11 2.29
N ALA A 188 -7.38 5.53 2.81
CA ALA A 188 -7.80 5.78 4.18
C ALA A 188 -6.82 5.21 5.22
N GLN A 189 -6.30 4.00 5.00
CA GLN A 189 -5.26 3.42 5.86
C GLN A 189 -3.98 4.26 5.77
N ALA A 190 -3.53 4.63 4.58
CA ALA A 190 -2.37 5.51 4.43
C ALA A 190 -2.55 6.84 5.18
N ALA A 191 -3.74 7.45 5.11
CA ALA A 191 -4.04 8.68 5.82
C ALA A 191 -4.03 8.51 7.35
N ILE A 192 -4.60 7.42 7.87
CA ILE A 192 -4.59 7.13 9.32
C ILE A 192 -3.17 6.82 9.81
N GLU A 193 -2.47 5.90 9.15
CA GLU A 193 -1.17 5.39 9.60
C GLU A 193 -0.06 6.44 9.49
N SER A 194 -0.12 7.32 8.48
CA SER A 194 0.85 8.39 8.31
C SER A 194 0.42 9.73 8.89
N GLY A 195 -0.80 9.84 9.43
CA GLY A 195 -1.38 11.10 9.86
C GLY A 195 -1.46 12.12 8.71
N TRP A 196 -2.01 11.73 7.56
CA TRP A 196 -2.06 12.54 6.32
C TRP A 196 -0.67 13.00 5.85
N GLY A 197 0.31 12.11 5.92
CA GLY A 197 1.67 12.37 5.46
C GLY A 197 2.61 13.01 6.49
N THR A 198 2.13 13.27 7.71
CA THR A 198 2.87 14.03 8.73
C THR A 198 3.81 13.19 9.60
N SER A 199 3.73 11.87 9.51
CA SER A 199 4.57 10.93 10.26
C SER A 199 6.05 11.05 9.92
N ARG A 200 6.91 11.04 10.95
CA ARG A 200 8.37 10.99 10.75
C ARG A 200 8.82 9.75 9.97
N TYR A 201 8.17 8.61 10.19
CA TYR A 201 8.54 7.34 9.56
C TYR A 201 8.25 7.34 8.05
N LEU A 202 7.24 8.12 7.63
CA LEU A 202 7.00 8.35 6.21
C LEU A 202 8.12 9.21 5.60
N ARG A 203 8.50 10.31 6.25
CA ARG A 203 9.55 11.20 5.73
C ARG A 203 10.93 10.55 5.70
N GLU A 204 11.27 9.77 6.72
CA GLU A 204 12.60 9.16 6.85
C GLU A 204 12.72 7.81 6.13
N GLY A 205 11.60 7.16 5.82
CA GLY A 205 11.64 5.79 5.32
C GLY A 205 10.46 5.37 4.47
N ASN A 206 9.68 6.29 3.91
CA ASN A 206 8.52 5.98 3.09
C ASN A 206 7.48 5.04 3.75
N SER A 207 7.45 4.97 5.09
CA SER A 207 6.57 4.08 5.83
C SER A 207 5.15 4.65 5.95
N ILE A 208 4.41 4.62 4.84
CA ILE A 208 3.09 5.27 4.73
C ILE A 208 1.94 4.44 5.36
N TYR A 209 2.13 3.13 5.54
CA TYR A 209 1.12 2.19 6.06
C TYR A 209 1.44 1.63 7.46
N GLY A 210 2.47 2.14 8.14
CA GLY A 210 2.80 1.72 9.51
C GLY A 210 3.28 0.26 9.64
N GLN A 211 3.85 -0.32 8.59
CA GLN A 211 4.28 -1.73 8.59
C GLN A 211 5.47 -1.95 9.52
N TYR A 212 5.46 -3.05 10.27
CA TYR A 212 6.58 -3.42 11.14
C TYR A 212 7.58 -4.37 10.49
N THR A 213 8.78 -4.43 11.06
CA THR A 213 9.81 -5.40 10.75
C THR A 213 10.65 -5.70 12.00
N PHE A 214 11.26 -6.88 12.05
CA PHE A 214 12.28 -7.23 13.06
C PHE A 214 13.70 -7.15 12.48
N ASP A 215 13.82 -6.93 11.17
CA ASP A 215 15.08 -6.70 10.49
C ASP A 215 15.59 -5.28 10.79
N LYS A 216 16.70 -5.21 11.53
CA LYS A 216 17.34 -3.96 11.96
C LYS A 216 17.85 -3.12 10.80
N GLU A 217 18.21 -3.73 9.67
CA GLU A 217 18.70 -2.99 8.51
C GLU A 217 17.57 -2.32 7.74
N LYS A 218 16.36 -2.90 7.81
CA LYS A 218 15.14 -2.44 7.13
C LYS A 218 14.18 -1.67 8.03
N GLY A 219 14.56 -1.34 9.26
CA GLY A 219 13.69 -0.73 10.25
C GLY A 219 14.15 0.65 10.73
N ILE A 220 13.20 1.46 11.20
CA ILE A 220 13.39 2.68 11.97
C ILE A 220 12.92 2.40 13.40
N ILE A 221 13.75 2.74 14.38
CA ILE A 221 13.42 2.55 15.79
C ILE A 221 12.28 3.50 16.17
N PRO A 222 11.18 3.00 16.78
CA PRO A 222 10.13 3.87 17.28
C PRO A 222 10.63 4.75 18.43
N GLU A 223 10.28 6.04 18.45
CA GLU A 223 10.68 6.95 19.55
C GLU A 223 10.13 6.50 20.90
N LYS A 224 8.87 6.05 20.89
CA LYS A 224 8.18 5.49 22.04
C LYS A 224 7.92 4.02 21.76
N ARG A 225 8.90 3.18 22.09
CA ARG A 225 8.76 1.73 22.06
C ARG A 225 8.57 1.24 23.48
N GLU A 226 7.51 0.48 23.70
CA GLU A 226 7.27 -0.13 25.00
C GLU A 226 8.41 -1.05 25.42
N LYS A 227 8.64 -1.11 26.74
CA LYS A 227 9.70 -1.91 27.33
C LYS A 227 9.50 -3.39 26.94
N GLY A 228 10.54 -4.01 26.40
CA GLY A 228 10.55 -5.42 25.99
C GLY A 228 10.11 -5.69 24.55
N LYS A 229 9.70 -4.68 23.77
CA LYS A 229 9.42 -4.87 22.35
C LYS A 229 10.63 -4.60 21.49
N GLU A 230 10.79 -5.41 20.45
CA GLU A 230 11.93 -5.30 19.52
C GLU A 230 11.54 -4.88 18.11
N PHE A 231 10.23 -4.74 17.82
CA PHE A 231 9.77 -4.34 16.50
C PHE A 231 10.29 -2.96 16.10
N LEU A 232 10.41 -2.77 14.79
CA LEU A 232 10.82 -1.54 14.13
C LEU A 232 9.76 -1.14 13.10
N VAL A 233 9.68 0.15 12.78
CA VAL A 233 8.86 0.62 11.66
C VAL A 233 9.62 0.37 10.37
N ARG A 234 9.08 -0.44 9.47
CA ARG A 234 9.74 -0.80 8.22
C ARG A 234 9.92 0.43 7.34
N LYS A 235 11.15 0.63 6.83
CA LYS A 235 11.47 1.61 5.80
C LYS A 235 11.48 0.98 4.41
N PHE A 236 11.24 1.80 3.41
CA PHE A 236 11.11 1.43 2.01
C PHE A 236 11.90 2.40 1.12
N ASN A 237 12.38 1.90 -0.02
CA ASN A 237 13.11 2.72 -0.97
C ASN A 237 12.22 3.80 -1.60
N ASN A 238 10.94 3.50 -1.80
CA ASN A 238 9.96 4.42 -2.35
C ASN A 238 8.53 4.07 -1.89
N LEU A 239 7.59 4.98 -2.14
CA LEU A 239 6.16 4.80 -1.83
C LEU A 239 5.55 3.58 -2.54
N SER A 240 5.96 3.27 -3.77
CA SER A 240 5.46 2.08 -4.49
C SER A 240 5.83 0.77 -3.79
N ASP A 241 7.04 0.66 -3.24
CA ASP A 241 7.48 -0.51 -2.48
C ASP A 241 6.70 -0.63 -1.16
N ALA A 242 6.41 0.49 -0.50
CA ALA A 242 5.58 0.52 0.70
C ALA A 242 4.15 0.04 0.40
N THR A 243 3.54 0.55 -0.67
CA THR A 243 2.20 0.16 -1.14
C THR A 243 2.14 -1.31 -1.54
N ARG A 244 3.12 -1.79 -2.31
CA ARG A 244 3.21 -3.21 -2.71
C ARG A 244 3.28 -4.13 -1.50
N SER A 245 4.13 -3.79 -0.52
CA SER A 245 4.27 -4.57 0.71
C SER A 245 2.98 -4.57 1.54
N TYR A 246 2.31 -3.43 1.63
CA TYR A 246 1.02 -3.31 2.32
C TYR A 246 -0.07 -4.16 1.66
N ILE A 247 -0.20 -4.10 0.33
CA ILE A 247 -1.17 -4.90 -0.39
C ILE A 247 -0.86 -6.40 -0.24
N LYS A 248 0.41 -6.80 -0.38
CA LYS A 248 0.84 -8.19 -0.16
C LYS A 248 0.44 -8.65 1.25
N ASN A 249 0.67 -7.85 2.29
CA ASN A 249 0.28 -8.19 3.66
C ASN A 249 -1.21 -8.51 3.79
N LEU A 250 -2.12 -7.67 3.25
CA LEU A 250 -3.56 -7.96 3.26
C LEU A 250 -3.92 -9.22 2.44
N ASN A 251 -3.18 -9.44 1.35
CA ASN A 251 -3.39 -10.56 0.44
C ASN A 251 -2.84 -11.90 0.95
N THR A 252 -1.88 -11.92 1.87
CA THR A 252 -1.21 -13.19 2.24
C THR A 252 -1.26 -13.49 3.74
N HIS A 253 -1.22 -12.48 4.60
CA HIS A 253 -1.12 -12.71 6.04
C HIS A 253 -2.41 -13.34 6.61
N ARG A 254 -2.24 -14.34 7.50
CA ARG A 254 -3.35 -15.13 8.10
C ARG A 254 -4.40 -14.27 8.80
N ALA A 255 -3.99 -13.15 9.40
CA ALA A 255 -4.89 -12.28 10.15
C ALA A 255 -5.99 -11.62 9.28
N TYR A 256 -5.83 -11.63 7.94
CA TYR A 256 -6.74 -11.04 6.97
C TYR A 256 -7.46 -12.09 6.11
N GLU A 257 -7.52 -13.34 6.55
CA GLU A 257 -8.24 -14.39 5.83
C GLU A 257 -9.72 -14.04 5.62
N LYS A 258 -10.42 -13.57 6.66
CA LYS A 258 -11.82 -13.13 6.55
C LYS A 258 -12.02 -11.96 5.59
N PHE A 259 -11.04 -11.05 5.51
CA PHE A 259 -11.04 -9.97 4.51
C PHE A 259 -11.00 -10.54 3.09
N ARG A 260 -10.17 -11.56 2.83
CA ARG A 260 -10.09 -12.23 1.52
C ARG A 260 -11.32 -13.05 1.19
N GLN A 261 -11.93 -13.70 2.19
CA GLN A 261 -13.19 -14.43 2.05
C GLN A 261 -14.32 -13.49 1.63
N GLU A 262 -14.50 -12.37 2.33
CA GLU A 262 -15.51 -11.38 1.97
C GLU A 262 -15.26 -10.82 0.56
N ARG A 263 -14.02 -10.42 0.27
CA ARG A 263 -13.65 -9.89 -1.06
C ARG A 263 -13.98 -10.89 -2.17
N ARG A 264 -13.73 -12.18 -1.95
CA ARG A 264 -14.14 -13.25 -2.88
C ARG A 264 -15.65 -13.29 -3.04
N THR A 265 -16.43 -13.26 -1.96
CA THR A 265 -17.90 -13.26 -2.01
C THR A 265 -18.42 -12.10 -2.84
N MET A 266 -17.98 -10.86 -2.54
CA MET A 266 -18.34 -9.66 -3.30
C MET A 266 -18.05 -9.85 -4.79
N ARG A 267 -16.86 -10.36 -5.13
CA ARG A 267 -16.46 -10.59 -6.52
C ARG A 267 -17.33 -11.65 -7.23
N MET A 268 -17.69 -12.73 -6.54
CA MET A 268 -18.56 -13.78 -7.08
C MET A 268 -19.99 -13.26 -7.31
N ASN A 269 -20.44 -12.30 -6.51
CA ASN A 269 -21.73 -11.64 -6.64
C ASN A 269 -21.74 -10.51 -7.69
N GLY A 270 -20.60 -10.20 -8.31
CA GLY A 270 -20.46 -9.05 -9.21
C GLY A 270 -20.55 -7.69 -8.51
N GLU A 271 -20.33 -7.65 -7.19
CA GLU A 271 -20.37 -6.44 -6.40
C GLU A 271 -19.07 -5.62 -6.53
N VAL A 272 -19.19 -4.30 -6.38
CA VAL A 272 -18.03 -3.42 -6.24
C VAL A 272 -17.31 -3.75 -4.95
N LEU A 273 -15.99 -3.95 -5.01
CA LEU A 273 -15.15 -4.21 -3.84
C LEU A 273 -15.06 -2.97 -2.96
N SER A 274 -16.09 -2.71 -2.15
CA SER A 274 -16.18 -1.54 -1.29
C SER A 274 -15.14 -1.60 -0.18
N GLY A 275 -14.26 -0.60 -0.14
CA GLY A 275 -13.29 -0.46 0.93
C GLY A 275 -13.95 -0.24 2.30
N LYS A 276 -15.10 0.44 2.34
CA LYS A 276 -15.90 0.60 3.56
C LYS A 276 -16.43 -0.74 4.08
N THR A 277 -16.94 -1.60 3.21
CA THR A 277 -17.40 -2.95 3.61
C THR A 277 -16.22 -3.80 4.09
N LEU A 278 -15.15 -3.88 3.29
CA LEU A 278 -13.99 -4.70 3.62
C LEU A 278 -13.22 -4.23 4.86
N ALA A 279 -13.25 -2.94 5.20
CA ALA A 279 -12.68 -2.41 6.44
C ALA A 279 -13.19 -3.13 7.71
N THR A 280 -14.40 -3.70 7.67
CA THR A 280 -14.99 -4.50 8.77
C THR A 280 -14.08 -5.65 9.21
N TYR A 281 -13.30 -6.19 8.29
CA TYR A 281 -12.46 -7.36 8.48
C TYR A 281 -11.01 -7.04 8.87
N LEU A 282 -10.72 -5.77 9.20
CA LEU A 282 -9.38 -5.30 9.58
C LEU A 282 -9.18 -5.11 11.09
N ASN A 283 -9.97 -5.80 11.93
CA ASN A 283 -9.81 -5.73 13.39
C ASN A 283 -8.40 -6.14 13.87
N ASN A 284 -7.66 -6.93 13.08
CA ASN A 284 -6.30 -7.35 13.40
C ASN A 284 -5.21 -6.43 12.83
N TYR A 285 -5.59 -5.39 12.08
CA TYR A 285 -4.61 -4.44 11.54
C TYR A 285 -4.05 -3.52 12.62
N SER A 286 -4.89 -3.14 13.59
CA SER A 286 -4.54 -2.25 14.68
C SER A 286 -5.00 -2.82 16.01
N GLU A 287 -4.22 -2.58 17.06
CA GLU A 287 -4.56 -2.93 18.44
C GLU A 287 -5.76 -2.14 18.97
N ARG A 288 -6.14 -1.06 18.30
CA ARG A 288 -7.39 -0.33 18.56
C ARG A 288 -8.62 -1.11 18.09
N ARG A 289 -8.45 -2.25 17.40
CA ARG A 289 -9.50 -3.20 16.99
C ARG A 289 -10.68 -2.50 16.33
N THR A 290 -11.87 -2.64 16.90
CA THR A 290 -13.12 -2.05 16.40
C THR A 290 -13.08 -0.52 16.34
N ALA A 291 -12.35 0.15 17.24
CA ALA A 291 -12.20 1.60 17.17
C ALA A 291 -11.42 2.04 15.92
N TYR A 292 -10.40 1.28 15.53
CA TYR A 292 -9.69 1.50 14.26
C TYR A 292 -10.62 1.35 13.06
N VAL A 293 -11.37 0.25 13.00
CA VAL A 293 -12.33 -0.01 11.92
C VAL A 293 -13.37 1.10 11.81
N ARG A 294 -13.87 1.62 12.94
CA ARG A 294 -14.81 2.73 12.97
C ARG A 294 -14.21 4.00 12.38
N ASP A 295 -13.01 4.37 12.79
CA ASP A 295 -12.33 5.57 12.29
C ASP A 295 -12.00 5.46 10.80
N LEU A 296 -11.60 4.26 10.37
CA LEU A 296 -11.30 3.97 8.97
C LEU A 296 -12.54 4.15 8.09
N LYS A 297 -13.68 3.58 8.48
CA LYS A 297 -14.96 3.77 7.76
C LYS A 297 -15.38 5.23 7.73
N LYS A 298 -15.27 5.95 8.86
CA LYS A 298 -15.60 7.38 8.93
C LYS A 298 -14.72 8.21 7.99
N LEU A 299 -13.42 7.92 7.92
CA LEU A 299 -12.51 8.64 7.03
C LEU A 299 -12.87 8.38 5.55
N ILE A 300 -13.16 7.13 5.18
CA ILE A 300 -13.60 6.77 3.83
C ILE A 300 -14.84 7.58 3.44
N GLU A 301 -15.83 7.67 4.34
CA GLU A 301 -17.07 8.41 4.12
C GLU A 301 -16.84 9.91 4.03
N SER A 302 -16.17 10.51 5.02
CA SER A 302 -16.02 11.96 5.13
C SER A 302 -15.20 12.57 3.99
N ASN A 303 -14.32 11.77 3.37
CA ASN A 303 -13.50 12.20 2.23
C ASN A 303 -14.06 11.70 0.88
N ASN A 304 -15.25 11.08 0.89
CA ASN A 304 -15.88 10.51 -0.29
C ASN A 304 -14.92 9.61 -1.10
N PHE A 305 -14.17 8.74 -0.41
CA PHE A 305 -13.18 7.88 -1.07
C PHE A 305 -13.82 6.70 -1.81
N MET A 306 -15.06 6.33 -1.50
CA MET A 306 -15.77 5.23 -2.19
C MET A 306 -15.88 5.46 -3.70
N LYS A 307 -15.82 6.71 -4.19
CA LYS A 307 -15.78 7.02 -5.62
C LYS A 307 -14.60 6.35 -6.35
N PHE A 308 -13.52 6.03 -5.64
CA PHE A 308 -12.35 5.35 -6.20
C PHE A 308 -12.50 3.83 -6.30
N ASP A 309 -13.49 3.23 -5.66
CA ASP A 309 -13.68 1.76 -5.69
C ASP A 309 -14.34 1.29 -6.98
N TYR A 310 -14.97 2.19 -7.73
CA TYR A 310 -15.56 1.95 -9.05
C TYR A 310 -14.53 2.01 -10.19
N MET A 311 -13.25 2.27 -9.87
CA MET A 311 -12.21 2.34 -10.89
C MET A 311 -11.98 0.97 -11.51
N GLU A 312 -12.23 0.89 -12.81
CA GLU A 312 -11.96 -0.32 -13.58
C GLU A 312 -10.48 -0.40 -13.95
N PHE A 313 -9.88 -1.58 -13.74
CA PHE A 313 -8.50 -1.87 -14.14
C PHE A 313 -8.44 -2.41 -15.58
N ASN A 314 -9.27 -1.85 -16.46
CA ASN A 314 -9.35 -2.29 -17.84
C ASN A 314 -8.05 -1.96 -18.59
N ASN A 315 -7.83 -2.73 -19.66
CA ASN A 315 -6.91 -2.37 -20.73
C ASN A 315 -7.72 -1.81 -21.87
#